data_AF-A0A839UNM6-F1
#
_entry.id   AF-A0A839UNM6-F1
#
_cell.length_a   1.000
_cell.length_b   1.000
_cell.length_c   1.000
_cell.angle_alpha   90.00
_cell.angle_beta   90.00
_cell.angle_gamma   90.00
#
_symmetry.space_group_name_H-M   'P 1'
#
loop_
_entity.id
_entity.type
_entity.pdbx_description
1 polymer ?
#
loop_
_entity_poly.entity_id
_entity_poly.type
_entity_poly.pdbx_seq_one_letter_code
_entity_poly.pdbx_strand_id
1 'polypeptide(L)'
;MQSLIDKEIEAMEPGLKAYAVSILTPLKTKVLKWEYGNDEEFPAWEFANFGERNVGAAFCIDGHGAGGYPWGLIFTNDDYFGMDAGWYSSFKAMLTDGWYEKNI
;
A
#
# COMPACT_ATOMS: atom_id res chain seq x y z
N MET A 1 9.61 8.66 -4.20
CA MET A 1 8.88 7.49 -3.68
C MET A 1 9.71 6.24 -3.55
N GLN A 2 10.38 5.78 -4.61
CA GLN A 2 11.20 4.55 -4.53
C GLN A 2 12.14 4.54 -3.32
N SER A 3 12.89 5.63 -3.10
CA SER A 3 13.80 5.75 -1.96
C SER A 3 13.16 5.70 -0.56
N LEU A 4 11.85 5.96 -0.42
CA LEU A 4 11.15 5.79 0.86
C LEU A 4 10.80 4.31 1.07
N ILE A 5 10.26 3.67 0.03
CA ILE A 5 9.90 2.24 0.06
C ILE A 5 11.14 1.41 0.39
N ASP A 6 12.27 1.70 -0.29
CA ASP A 6 13.53 1.01 -0.05
C ASP A 6 14.00 1.15 1.41
N LYS A 7 13.90 2.35 1.98
CA LYS A 7 14.25 2.60 3.39
C LYS A 7 13.36 1.84 4.37
N GLU A 8 12.05 1.78 4.11
CA GLU A 8 11.14 1.01 4.95
C GLU A 8 11.46 -0.48 4.92
N ILE A 9 11.76 -1.02 3.73
CA ILE A 9 12.15 -2.42 3.54
C ILE A 9 13.49 -2.72 4.21
N GLU A 10 14.46 -1.81 4.13
CA GLU A 10 15.77 -1.96 4.77
C GLU A 10 15.68 -2.08 6.30
N ALA A 11 14.68 -1.44 6.91
CA ALA A 11 14.43 -1.48 8.35
C ALA A 11 13.64 -2.72 8.82
N MET A 12 13.24 -3.63 7.92
CA MET A 12 12.50 -4.85 8.25
C MET A 12 13.42 -6.01 8.64
N GLU A 13 12.88 -6.94 9.43
CA GLU A 13 13.54 -8.21 9.74
C GLU A 13 13.75 -9.07 8.47
N PRO A 14 14.77 -9.94 8.41
CA PRO A 14 15.16 -10.62 7.16
C PRO A 14 14.04 -11.34 6.41
N GLY A 15 13.17 -12.07 7.11
CA GLY A 15 12.04 -12.78 6.49
C GLY A 15 10.99 -11.83 5.91
N LEU A 16 10.63 -10.80 6.67
CA LEU A 16 9.69 -9.78 6.25
C LEU A 16 10.24 -8.96 5.08
N LYS A 17 11.53 -8.62 5.13
CA LYS A 17 12.26 -7.96 4.05
C LYS A 17 12.23 -8.78 2.76
N ALA A 18 12.53 -10.08 2.84
CA ALA A 18 12.50 -10.97 1.69
C ALA A 18 11.11 -11.02 1.05
N TYR A 19 10.06 -11.12 1.88
CA TYR A 19 8.67 -11.08 1.42
C TYR A 19 8.29 -9.73 0.79
N ALA A 20 8.64 -8.62 1.43
CA ALA A 20 8.37 -7.28 0.92
C ALA A 20 8.98 -7.10 -0.48
N VAL A 21 10.21 -7.54 -0.68
CA VAL A 21 10.89 -7.49 -1.98
C VAL A 21 10.20 -8.38 -3.02
N SER A 22 9.66 -9.55 -2.65
CA SER A 22 9.06 -10.47 -3.61
C SER A 22 7.73 -9.99 -4.19
N ILE A 23 7.03 -9.08 -3.50
CA ILE A 23 5.75 -8.52 -3.94
C ILE A 23 5.88 -7.15 -4.63
N LEU A 24 7.08 -6.56 -4.66
CA LEU A 24 7.29 -5.25 -5.29
C LEU A 24 7.01 -5.30 -6.79
N THR A 25 6.38 -4.24 -7.28
CA THR A 25 6.19 -3.99 -8.71
C THR A 25 6.88 -2.69 -9.10
N PRO A 26 7.14 -2.47 -10.40
CA PRO A 26 7.56 -1.15 -10.86
C PRO A 26 6.58 -0.08 -10.36
N LEU A 27 7.12 0.99 -9.79
CA LEU A 27 6.34 2.08 -9.23
C LEU A 27 5.43 2.69 -10.32
N LYS A 28 4.13 2.70 -10.08
CA LYS A 28 3.15 3.30 -10.99
C LYS A 28 2.46 4.47 -10.31
N THR A 29 2.40 5.61 -11.00
CA THR A 29 1.57 6.74 -10.59
C THR A 29 0.11 6.41 -10.86
N LYS A 30 -0.75 6.69 -9.88
CA LYS A 30 -2.21 6.52 -9.99
C LYS A 30 -2.88 7.70 -9.31
N VAL A 31 -4.11 8.02 -9.74
CA VAL A 31 -4.98 8.93 -9.00
C VAL A 31 -6.01 8.05 -8.30
N LEU A 32 -6.10 8.17 -6.98
CA LEU A 32 -7.06 7.46 -6.16
C LEU A 32 -8.10 8.43 -5.65
N LYS A 33 -9.35 7.98 -5.64
CA LYS A 33 -10.49 8.73 -5.13
C LYS A 33 -10.85 8.27 -3.74
N TRP A 34 -11.36 9.19 -2.93
CA TRP A 34 -11.84 8.88 -1.58
C TRP A 34 -13.35 8.68 -1.55
N GLU A 35 -13.78 7.43 -1.32
CA GLU A 35 -15.19 7.00 -1.31
C GLU A 35 -16.03 7.67 -0.23
N TYR A 36 -15.41 8.09 0.88
CA TYR A 36 -16.10 8.74 1.99
C TYR A 36 -16.18 10.27 1.80
N GLY A 37 -15.48 10.82 0.81
CA GLY A 37 -15.51 12.23 0.44
C GLY A 37 -16.40 12.49 -0.78
N ASN A 38 -16.19 13.63 -1.43
CA ASN A 38 -16.87 13.97 -2.69
C ASN A 38 -16.06 13.52 -3.91
N ASP A 39 -15.60 12.26 -3.93
CA ASP A 39 -14.70 11.72 -4.97
C ASP A 39 -13.43 12.58 -5.15
N GLU A 40 -12.92 13.12 -4.06
CA GLU A 40 -11.68 13.90 -4.05
C GLU A 40 -10.52 13.05 -4.58
N GLU A 41 -9.72 13.64 -5.47
CA GLU A 41 -8.65 12.95 -6.19
C GLU A 41 -7.30 13.19 -5.51
N PHE A 42 -6.59 12.10 -5.25
CA PHE A 42 -5.31 12.09 -4.56
C PHE A 42 -4.23 11.41 -5.41
N PRO A 43 -3.11 12.08 -5.69
CA PRO A 43 -1.96 11.45 -6.31
C PRO A 43 -1.39 10.36 -5.40
N ALA A 44 -1.26 9.17 -5.96
CA ALA A 44 -0.76 7.99 -5.27
C ALA A 44 0.24 7.21 -6.13
N TRP A 45 0.95 6.30 -5.47
CA TRP A 45 1.93 5.43 -6.09
C TRP A 45 1.66 3.98 -5.73
N GLU A 46 1.20 3.19 -6.68
CA GLU A 46 1.11 1.74 -6.56
C GLU A 46 2.53 1.15 -6.64
N PHE A 47 2.88 0.30 -5.67
CA PHE A 47 4.25 -0.22 -5.55
C PHE A 47 4.35 -1.71 -5.23
N ALA A 48 3.24 -2.37 -4.90
CA ALA A 48 3.22 -3.81 -4.67
C ALA A 48 1.94 -4.47 -5.18
N ASN A 49 2.05 -5.74 -5.56
CA ASN A 49 0.95 -6.61 -5.94
C ASN A 49 1.02 -7.89 -5.12
N PHE A 50 -0.05 -8.20 -4.40
CA PHE A 50 -0.11 -9.39 -3.54
C PHE A 50 -0.47 -10.68 -4.29
N GLY A 51 -0.69 -10.60 -5.61
CA GLY A 51 -0.89 -11.76 -6.49
C GLY A 51 -2.27 -12.39 -6.42
N GLU A 52 -3.13 -11.95 -5.52
CA GLU A 52 -4.50 -12.45 -5.38
C GLU A 52 -5.53 -11.32 -5.33
N ARG A 53 -6.71 -11.61 -5.90
CA ARG A 53 -7.92 -10.77 -5.80
C ARG A 53 -7.73 -9.30 -6.22
N ASN A 54 -6.76 -9.04 -7.10
CA ASN A 54 -6.36 -7.70 -7.54
C ASN A 54 -5.93 -6.77 -6.38
N VAL A 55 -5.50 -7.32 -5.25
CA VAL A 55 -5.05 -6.50 -4.12
C VAL A 55 -3.61 -6.07 -4.33
N GLY A 56 -3.37 -4.78 -4.16
CA GLY A 56 -2.04 -4.19 -4.19
C GLY A 56 -1.84 -3.24 -3.01
N ALA A 57 -0.72 -2.53 -3.04
CA ALA A 57 -0.42 -1.48 -2.08
C ALA A 57 -0.13 -0.17 -2.79
N ALA A 58 -0.60 0.92 -2.18
CA ALA A 58 -0.31 2.27 -2.60
C ALA A 58 0.29 3.10 -1.46
N PHE A 59 1.14 4.04 -1.85
CA PHE A 59 1.55 5.15 -1.02
C PHE A 59 0.81 6.42 -1.48
N CYS A 60 0.28 7.20 -0.56
CA CYS A 60 -0.28 8.52 -0.84
C CYS A 60 0.27 9.53 0.17
N ILE A 61 0.78 10.66 -0.30
CA ILE A 61 1.38 11.69 0.57
C ILE A 61 0.34 12.38 1.45
N ASP A 62 -0.85 12.59 0.91
CA ASP A 62 -1.99 13.18 1.61
C ASP A 62 -2.75 12.15 2.45
N GLY A 63 -2.33 10.88 2.36
CA GLY A 63 -2.79 9.78 3.19
C GLY A 63 -4.06 9.09 2.71
N HIS A 64 -4.39 8.01 3.43
CA HIS A 64 -5.55 7.15 3.22
C HIS A 64 -6.51 7.32 4.39
N GLY A 65 -7.80 7.40 4.06
CA GLY A 65 -8.88 7.44 5.03
C GLY A 65 -8.89 8.67 5.94
N ALA A 66 -9.79 8.67 6.92
CA ALA A 66 -10.02 9.82 7.81
C ALA A 66 -8.80 10.19 8.68
N GLY A 67 -7.84 9.27 8.85
CA GLY A 67 -6.62 9.48 9.64
C GLY A 67 -5.41 9.95 8.83
N GLY A 68 -5.50 10.05 7.49
CA GLY A 68 -4.39 10.50 6.65
C GLY A 68 -3.19 9.54 6.66
N TYR A 69 -3.42 8.23 6.66
CA TYR A 69 -2.35 7.23 6.75
C TYR A 69 -1.61 7.04 5.41
N PRO A 70 -0.29 7.17 5.33
CA PRO A 70 0.39 7.24 4.03
C PRO A 70 0.41 5.92 3.25
N TRP A 71 0.21 4.79 3.92
CA TRP A 71 0.27 3.46 3.32
C TRP A 71 -1.11 2.79 3.37
N GLY A 72 -1.52 2.16 2.28
CA GLY A 72 -2.81 1.47 2.25
C GLY A 72 -2.87 0.35 1.23
N LEU A 73 -3.81 -0.55 1.47
CA LEU A 73 -4.22 -1.54 0.47
C LEU A 73 -5.13 -0.88 -0.55
N ILE A 74 -5.02 -1.31 -1.80
CA ILE A 74 -5.90 -0.87 -2.88
C ILE A 74 -6.34 -2.06 -3.73
N PHE A 75 -7.45 -1.90 -4.44
CA PHE A 75 -7.76 -2.77 -5.57
C PHE A 75 -7.11 -2.19 -6.83
N THR A 76 -6.14 -2.90 -7.39
CA THR A 76 -5.34 -2.47 -8.56
C THR A 76 -6.17 -2.21 -9.82
N ASN A 77 -7.40 -2.72 -9.89
CA ASN A 77 -8.33 -2.52 -11.00
C ASN A 77 -9.39 -1.44 -10.74
N ASP A 78 -9.29 -0.71 -9.63
CA ASP A 78 -10.22 0.35 -9.24
C ASP A 78 -9.50 1.69 -9.10
N ASP A 79 -10.22 2.80 -9.21
CA ASP A 79 -9.67 4.17 -9.07
C ASP A 79 -9.94 4.78 -7.70
N TYR A 80 -10.22 3.93 -6.73
CA TYR A 80 -10.58 4.29 -5.37
C TYR A 80 -9.61 3.70 -4.36
N PHE A 81 -9.52 4.32 -3.18
CA PHE A 81 -8.68 3.81 -2.09
C PHE A 81 -9.16 2.46 -1.54
N GLY A 82 -10.41 2.08 -1.78
CA GLY A 82 -11.05 0.90 -1.24
C GLY A 82 -11.75 1.22 0.08
N MET A 83 -13.08 1.13 0.07
CA MET A 83 -13.89 1.19 1.28
C MET A 83 -13.47 0.06 2.23
N ASP A 84 -13.16 0.42 3.47
CA ASP A 84 -12.68 -0.49 4.51
C ASP A 84 -11.39 -1.26 4.13
N ALA A 85 -10.62 -0.73 3.19
CA ALA A 85 -9.26 -1.19 2.94
C ALA A 85 -8.37 -0.83 4.12
N GLY A 86 -7.37 -1.67 4.39
CA GLY A 86 -6.42 -1.42 5.48
C GLY A 86 -5.59 -0.16 5.25
N TRP A 87 -5.53 0.71 6.26
CA TRP A 87 -4.75 1.95 6.26
C TRP A 87 -3.70 1.93 7.36
N TYR A 88 -2.46 2.29 7.03
CA TYR A 88 -1.31 2.00 7.87
C TYR A 88 -0.31 3.16 7.94
N SER A 89 0.33 3.30 9.09
CA SER A 89 1.38 4.30 9.32
C SER A 89 2.73 3.94 8.70
N SER A 90 2.93 2.66 8.33
CA SER A 90 4.14 2.15 7.69
C SER A 90 3.82 0.95 6.79
N PHE A 91 4.69 0.70 5.82
CA PHE A 91 4.68 -0.52 5.00
C PHE A 91 4.81 -1.77 5.89
N LYS A 92 5.69 -1.72 6.90
CA LYS A 92 5.85 -2.82 7.86
C LYS A 92 4.51 -3.18 8.53
N ALA A 93 3.80 -2.18 9.05
CA ALA A 93 2.50 -2.39 9.72
C ALA A 93 1.49 -3.05 8.77
N MET A 94 1.42 -2.59 7.52
CA MET A 94 0.56 -3.19 6.50
C MET A 94 0.86 -4.66 6.25
N LEU A 95 2.14 -5.03 6.13
CA LEU A 95 2.52 -6.42 5.88
C LEU A 95 2.20 -7.32 7.08
N THR A 96 2.45 -6.84 8.30
CA THR A 96 2.20 -7.61 9.52
C THR A 96 0.73 -7.83 9.84
N ASP A 97 -0.15 -6.93 9.40
CA ASP A 97 -1.59 -6.99 9.71
C ASP A 97 -2.31 -8.18 9.05
N GLY A 98 -1.81 -8.69 7.92
CA GLY A 98 -2.49 -9.83 7.30
C GLY A 98 -1.90 -10.43 6.04
N TRP A 99 -0.69 -10.02 5.64
CA TRP A 99 -0.08 -10.47 4.38
C TRP A 99 1.20 -11.27 4.59
N TYR A 100 2.00 -10.95 5.60
CA TYR A 100 3.23 -11.68 5.90
C TYR A 100 2.95 -13.01 6.59
N GLU A 101 2.14 -13.03 7.65
CA GLU A 101 1.91 -14.24 8.47
C GLU A 101 1.17 -15.37 7.72
N LYS A 102 0.49 -15.06 6.61
CA LYS A 102 -0.18 -16.06 5.77
C LYS A 102 0.76 -16.79 4.80
N ASN A 103 1.99 -16.30 4.64
CA ASN A 103 2.95 -16.76 3.63
C ASN A 103 4.24 -17.38 4.22
N ILE A 104 4.25 -17.64 5.53
CA ILE A 104 5.30 -18.38 6.26
C ILE A 104 4.77 -19.77 6.63
#